data_AF-A0A3N6NNH5-F1
#
_entry.id   AF-A0A3N6NNH5-F1
#
_cell.length_a   1.000
_cell.length_b   1.000
_cell.length_c   1.000
_cell.angle_alpha   90.00
_cell.angle_beta   90.00
_cell.angle_gamma   90.00
#
_symmetry.space_group_name_H-M   'P 1'
#
loop_
_entity.id
_entity.type
_entity.pdbx_description
1 polymer ?
#
loop_
_entity_poly.entity_id
_entity_poly.type
_entity_poly.pdbx_seq_one_letter_code
_entity_poly.pdbx_strand_id
1 'polypeptide(L)'
;MERSMRRSRFTENEIIHLLAEASSGVPIAEICKAAGITERTFYRWRRSLGGLDVHAVQQMNELKSENLRLRGLVSNLFELLRNTDTEKRQGVTAVGPRDGTRASRIAAEKCGGALTGRFSSVRVNP
;
A
#
# COMPACT_ATOMS: atom_id res chain seq x y z
N MET A 1 -6.47 -16.09 -16.71
CA MET A 1 -6.03 -17.29 -15.96
C MET A 1 -4.51 -17.32 -15.96
N GLU A 2 -3.88 -16.74 -14.94
CA GLU A 2 -2.44 -16.75 -14.77
C GLU A 2 -2.05 -18.13 -14.22
N ARG A 3 -1.56 -19.01 -15.10
CA ARG A 3 -1.15 -20.36 -14.73
C ARG A 3 0.22 -20.28 -14.06
N SER A 4 0.23 -20.09 -12.75
CA SER A 4 1.43 -20.25 -11.93
C SER A 4 1.99 -21.67 -12.12
N MET A 5 3.11 -21.79 -12.84
CA MET A 5 3.85 -23.05 -12.92
C MET A 5 4.53 -23.32 -11.57
N ARG A 6 4.65 -24.61 -11.20
CA ARG A 6 5.58 -25.03 -10.15
C ARG A 6 6.97 -24.45 -10.45
N ARG A 7 7.64 -23.93 -9.41
CA ARG A 7 8.98 -23.33 -9.50
C ARG A 7 9.89 -24.23 -10.34
N SER A 8 10.22 -23.75 -11.53
CA SER A 8 11.16 -24.42 -12.43
C SER A 8 12.57 -24.19 -11.91
N ARG A 9 13.47 -25.16 -12.14
CA ARG A 9 14.92 -24.94 -11.93
C ARG A 9 15.52 -24.02 -13.00
N PHE A 10 14.81 -23.87 -14.12
CA PHE A 10 15.16 -22.99 -15.22
C PHE A 10 14.44 -21.65 -15.07
N THR A 11 15.17 -20.57 -15.34
CA THR A 11 14.64 -19.21 -15.48
C THR A 11 13.78 -19.09 -16.74
N GLU A 12 12.89 -18.10 -16.79
CA GLU A 12 12.07 -17.85 -17.99
C GLU A 12 12.93 -17.61 -19.23
N ASN A 13 14.02 -16.87 -19.11
CA ASN A 13 14.94 -16.59 -20.20
C ASN A 13 15.59 -17.88 -20.75
N GLU A 14 16.11 -18.75 -19.87
CA GLU A 14 16.67 -20.05 -20.28
C GLU A 14 15.64 -20.90 -21.02
N ILE A 15 14.40 -20.92 -20.53
CA ILE A 15 13.32 -21.66 -21.18
C ILE A 15 13.04 -21.10 -22.58
N ILE A 16 13.01 -19.77 -22.74
CA ILE A 16 12.78 -19.15 -24.05
C ILE A 16 13.94 -19.45 -25.01
N HIS A 17 15.18 -19.45 -24.53
CA HIS A 17 16.32 -19.87 -25.35
C HIS A 17 16.16 -21.31 -25.86
N LEU A 18 15.78 -22.26 -25.00
CA LEU A 18 15.51 -23.65 -25.42
C LEU A 18 14.34 -23.74 -26.42
N LEU A 19 13.32 -22.90 -26.28
CA LEU A 19 12.21 -22.82 -27.25
C LEU A 19 12.65 -22.20 -28.59
N ALA A 20 13.58 -21.25 -28.56
CA ALA A 20 14.17 -20.64 -29.75
C ALA A 20 15.06 -21.64 -30.51
N GLU A 21 15.85 -22.46 -29.83
CA GLU A 21 16.64 -23.54 -30.46
C GLU A 21 15.74 -24.50 -31.26
N ALA A 22 14.61 -24.90 -30.67
CA ALA A 22 13.64 -25.73 -31.39
C ALA A 22 13.03 -25.02 -32.61
N SER A 23 12.88 -23.70 -32.54
CA SER A 23 12.39 -22.88 -33.65
C SER A 23 13.44 -22.70 -34.75
N SER A 24 14.72 -22.75 -34.41
CA SER A 24 15.84 -22.78 -35.36
C SER A 24 16.07 -24.15 -36.01
N GLY A 25 15.27 -25.16 -35.66
CA GLY A 25 15.30 -26.49 -36.29
C GLY A 25 16.04 -27.57 -35.51
N VAL A 26 16.49 -27.30 -34.28
CA VAL A 26 17.09 -28.34 -33.43
C VAL A 26 15.99 -29.33 -32.97
N PRO A 27 16.23 -30.65 -33.08
CA PRO A 27 15.24 -31.64 -32.65
C PRO A 27 14.90 -31.52 -31.15
N ILE A 28 13.61 -31.50 -30.83
CA ILE A 28 13.10 -31.37 -29.45
C ILE A 28 13.66 -32.47 -28.53
N ALA A 29 13.84 -33.69 -29.05
CA ALA A 29 14.40 -34.81 -28.30
C ALA A 29 15.84 -34.54 -27.83
N GLU A 30 16.66 -33.88 -28.65
CA GLU A 30 18.03 -33.50 -28.30
C GLU A 30 18.06 -32.41 -27.25
N ILE A 31 17.22 -31.39 -27.41
CA ILE A 31 17.04 -30.30 -26.43
C ILE A 31 16.61 -30.87 -25.08
N CYS A 32 15.64 -31.79 -25.08
CA CYS A 32 15.16 -32.43 -23.86
C CYS A 32 16.26 -33.25 -23.16
N LYS A 33 17.08 -33.96 -23.95
CA LYS A 33 18.21 -34.74 -23.42
C LYS A 33 19.31 -33.85 -22.86
N ALA A 34 19.68 -32.77 -23.56
CA ALA A 34 20.71 -31.83 -23.14
C ALA A 34 20.29 -31.05 -21.89
N ALA A 35 19.04 -30.59 -21.83
CA ALA A 35 18.50 -29.87 -20.68
C ALA A 35 18.07 -30.80 -19.53
N GLY A 36 18.06 -32.13 -19.72
CA GLY A 36 17.63 -33.08 -18.69
C GLY A 36 16.14 -32.95 -18.32
N ILE A 37 15.29 -32.62 -19.30
CA ILE A 37 13.84 -32.43 -19.14
C ILE A 37 13.05 -33.44 -19.96
N THR A 38 11.78 -33.60 -19.63
CA THR A 38 10.86 -34.42 -20.42
C THR A 38 10.19 -33.59 -21.52
N GLU A 39 9.84 -34.22 -22.65
CA GLU A 39 9.10 -33.55 -23.74
C GLU A 39 7.79 -32.93 -23.25
N ARG A 40 7.09 -33.58 -22.31
CA ARG A 40 5.89 -33.03 -21.66
C ARG A 40 6.17 -31.67 -21.02
N THR A 41 7.35 -31.48 -20.44
CA THR A 41 7.77 -30.20 -19.84
C THR A 41 8.05 -29.17 -20.92
N PHE A 42 8.76 -29.55 -21.98
CA PHE A 42 9.03 -28.68 -23.12
C PHE A 42 7.73 -28.14 -23.75
N TYR A 43 6.75 -28.99 -24.06
CA TYR A 43 5.48 -28.53 -24.64
C TYR A 43 4.65 -27.68 -23.67
N ARG A 44 4.75 -27.94 -22.37
CA ARG A 44 4.11 -27.11 -21.34
C ARG A 44 4.70 -25.70 -21.36
N TRP A 45 6.02 -25.58 -21.47
CA TRP A 45 6.69 -24.29 -21.64
C TRP A 45 6.32 -23.62 -22.95
N ARG A 46 6.31 -24.36 -24.07
CA ARG A 46 5.91 -23.82 -25.38
C ARG A 46 4.50 -23.22 -25.38
N ARG A 47 3.54 -23.83 -24.67
CA ARG A 47 2.19 -23.27 -24.51
C ARG A 47 2.16 -21.95 -23.72
N SER A 48 3.08 -21.76 -22.80
CA SER A 48 3.11 -20.60 -21.90
C SER A 48 4.00 -19.46 -22.40
N LEU A 49 5.14 -19.80 -23.00
CA LEU A 49 6.23 -18.90 -23.36
C LEU A 49 6.58 -18.93 -24.85
N GLY A 50 6.04 -19.87 -25.64
CA GLY A 50 6.44 -20.08 -27.04
C GLY A 50 6.01 -18.99 -28.03
N GLY A 51 5.34 -17.93 -27.56
CA GLY A 51 5.06 -16.72 -28.35
C GLY A 51 5.74 -15.46 -27.79
N LEU A 52 6.62 -15.62 -26.79
CA LEU A 52 7.33 -14.53 -26.16
C LEU A 52 8.79 -14.54 -26.64
N ASP A 53 9.26 -13.38 -27.09
CA ASP A 53 10.67 -13.17 -27.37
C ASP A 53 11.47 -12.93 -26.07
N VAL A 54 12.76 -13.24 -26.08
CA VAL A 54 13.66 -13.06 -24.92
C VAL A 54 13.65 -11.60 -24.46
N HIS A 55 13.69 -10.66 -25.40
CA HIS A 55 13.64 -9.23 -25.11
C HIS A 55 12.30 -8.80 -24.50
N ALA A 56 11.19 -9.35 -24.99
CA ALA A 56 9.86 -9.08 -24.44
C ALA A 56 9.73 -9.54 -22.98
N VAL A 57 10.35 -10.67 -22.63
CA VAL A 57 10.34 -11.17 -21.23
C VAL A 57 11.26 -10.36 -20.32
N GLN A 58 12.42 -9.92 -20.80
CA GLN A 58 13.28 -9.01 -20.04
C GLN A 58 12.56 -7.69 -19.74
N GLN A 59 11.98 -7.06 -20.75
CA GLN A 59 11.19 -5.84 -20.57
C GLN A 59 10.00 -6.04 -19.64
N MET A 60 9.30 -7.18 -19.75
CA MET A 60 8.19 -7.49 -18.85
C MET A 60 8.65 -7.62 -17.39
N ASN A 61 9.80 -8.23 -17.14
CA ASN A 61 10.36 -8.37 -15.79
C ASN A 61 10.82 -7.02 -15.22
N GLU A 62 11.45 -6.18 -16.04
CA GLU A 62 11.81 -4.82 -15.67
C GLU A 62 10.56 -4.00 -15.31
N LEU A 63 9.54 -4.01 -16.17
CA LEU A 63 8.26 -3.33 -15.93
C LEU A 63 7.57 -3.85 -14.66
N LYS A 64 7.59 -5.16 -14.39
CA LYS A 64 7.06 -5.74 -13.15
C LYS A 64 7.82 -5.22 -11.92
N SER A 65 9.14 -5.16 -11.99
CA SER A 65 9.98 -4.67 -10.89
C SER A 65 9.72 -3.18 -10.61
N GLU A 66 9.59 -2.39 -11.66
CA GLU A 66 9.31 -0.96 -11.56
C GLU A 66 7.90 -0.72 -11.04
N ASN A 67 6.90 -1.49 -11.50
CA ASN A 67 5.54 -1.41 -10.99
C ASN A 67 5.48 -1.75 -9.49
N LEU A 68 6.24 -2.74 -9.03
CA LEU A 68 6.34 -3.07 -7.61
C LEU A 68 6.96 -1.91 -6.81
N ARG A 69 8.06 -1.34 -7.32
CA ARG A 69 8.74 -0.18 -6.70
C ARG A 69 7.80 1.01 -6.60
N LEU A 70 7.11 1.35 -7.69
CA LEU A 70 6.15 2.45 -7.75
C LEU A 70 4.98 2.23 -6.81
N ARG A 71 4.42 1.02 -6.73
CA ARG A 71 3.37 0.67 -5.77
C ARG A 71 3.84 0.86 -4.33
N GLY A 72 5.07 0.45 -4.02
CA GLY A 72 5.67 0.67 -2.70
C GLY A 72 5.79 2.16 -2.35
N LEU A 73 6.28 2.97 -3.28
CA LEU A 73 6.35 4.43 -3.10
C LEU A 73 4.96 5.05 -2.91
N VAL A 74 3.98 4.64 -3.70
CA VAL A 74 2.59 5.10 -3.56
C VAL A 74 2.05 4.74 -2.19
N SER A 75 2.20 3.49 -1.74
CA SER A 75 1.79 3.06 -0.40
C SER A 75 2.45 3.90 0.70
N ASN A 76 3.77 4.10 0.63
CA ASN A 76 4.51 4.93 1.58
C ASN A 76 4.00 6.37 1.62
N LEU A 77 3.75 6.98 0.46
CA LEU A 77 3.20 8.33 0.36
C LEU A 77 1.79 8.42 0.95
N PHE A 78 0.93 7.43 0.69
CA PHE A 78 -0.41 7.35 1.29
C PHE A 78 -0.34 7.25 2.82
N GLU A 79 0.58 6.46 3.37
CA GLU A 79 0.77 6.35 4.81
C GLU A 79 1.26 7.67 5.42
N LEU A 80 2.22 8.35 4.78
CA LEU A 80 2.68 9.66 5.21
C LEU A 80 1.55 10.68 5.22
N LEU A 81 0.72 10.73 4.16
CA LEU A 81 -0.42 11.65 4.11
C LEU A 81 -1.40 11.39 5.25
N ARG A 82 -1.73 10.11 5.50
CA ARG A 82 -2.60 9.72 6.61
C ARG A 82 -2.04 10.15 7.97
N ASN A 83 -0.73 10.04 8.16
CA ASN A 83 -0.07 10.46 9.39
C ASN A 83 -0.10 11.99 9.57
N THR A 84 0.03 12.77 8.49
CA THR A 84 -0.09 14.23 8.56
C THR A 84 -1.51 14.69 8.93
N ASP A 85 -2.54 13.98 8.48
CA ASP A 85 -3.93 14.24 8.88
C ASP A 85 -4.16 13.90 10.37
N THR A 86 -3.48 12.87 10.90
CA THR A 86 -3.53 12.54 12.33
C THR A 86 -2.78 13.54 13.20
N GLU A 87 -1.62 14.03 12.76
CA GLU A 87 -0.83 15.08 13.45
C GLU A 87 -1.62 16.39 13.57
N LYS A 88 -2.27 16.83 12.47
CA LYS A 88 -3.16 18.01 12.50
C LYS A 88 -4.35 17.85 13.44
N ARG A 89 -4.86 16.63 13.62
CA ARG A 89 -5.98 16.36 14.56
C ARG A 89 -5.52 16.30 16.02
N GLN A 90 -4.33 15.78 16.30
CA GLN A 90 -3.79 15.71 17.67
C GLN A 90 -3.34 17.08 18.20
N GLY A 91 -2.92 18.01 17.33
CA GLY A 91 -2.64 19.40 17.68
C GLY A 91 -3.85 20.22 18.17
N VAL A 92 -5.08 19.69 18.10
CA VAL A 92 -6.32 20.37 18.55
C VAL A 92 -6.78 19.90 19.95
N THR A 93 -6.17 18.86 20.53
CA THR A 93 -6.56 18.33 21.85
C THR A 93 -5.38 18.26 22.81
N ALA A 94 -4.83 19.41 23.17
CA ALA A 94 -4.10 19.59 24.42
C ALA A 94 -4.62 20.83 25.16
N VAL A 95 -5.95 20.88 25.38
CA VAL A 95 -6.50 21.71 26.46
C VAL A 95 -6.20 20.93 27.75
N GLY A 96 -5.10 21.31 28.41
CA GLY A 96 -4.78 20.84 29.76
C GLY A 96 -5.93 21.11 30.75
N PRO A 97 -5.91 20.49 31.93
CA PRO A 97 -6.99 20.61 32.91
C PRO A 97 -7.28 22.10 33.17
N ARG A 98 -8.53 22.50 32.91
CA ARG A 98 -9.00 23.85 33.25
C ARG A 98 -8.87 24.01 34.76
N ASP A 99 -7.92 24.84 35.20
CA ASP A 99 -7.87 25.39 36.56
C ASP A 99 -9.08 26.31 36.80
N GLY A 100 -10.29 25.74 36.77
CA GLY A 100 -11.56 26.42 36.96
C GLY A 100 -12.00 26.50 38.42
N THR A 101 -11.21 26.01 39.36
CA THR A 101 -11.68 25.81 40.75
C THR A 101 -10.99 26.72 41.78
N ARG A 102 -10.00 27.54 41.39
CA ARG A 102 -9.28 28.41 42.35
C ARG A 102 -9.77 29.86 42.37
N ALA A 103 -10.32 30.38 41.28
CA ALA A 103 -10.80 31.76 41.20
C ALA A 103 -12.13 32.01 41.93
N SER A 104 -12.94 30.96 42.17
CA SER A 104 -14.28 31.08 42.77
C SER A 104 -14.27 31.17 44.30
N ARG A 105 -13.19 30.77 44.98
CA ARG A 105 -13.12 30.77 46.45
C ARG A 105 -12.59 32.09 47.03
N ILE A 106 -11.77 32.84 46.31
CA ILE A 106 -11.14 34.06 46.83
C ILE A 106 -12.07 35.29 46.74
N ALA A 107 -13.05 35.27 45.83
CA ALA A 107 -13.99 36.38 45.65
C ALA A 107 -15.17 36.39 46.64
N ALA A 108 -15.44 35.28 47.34
CA ALA A 108 -16.59 35.16 48.24
C ALA A 108 -16.35 35.71 49.66
N GLU A 109 -15.10 35.95 50.07
CA GLU A 109 -14.79 36.32 51.47
C GLU A 109 -14.52 37.82 51.71
N LYS A 110 -14.56 38.68 50.68
CA LYS A 110 -14.17 40.10 50.85
C LYS A 110 -15.24 41.15 50.57
N CYS A 111 -16.41 40.80 50.06
CA CYS A 111 -17.48 41.78 49.83
C CYS A 111 -18.83 41.20 50.27
N GLY A 112 -19.25 41.52 51.50
CA GLY A 112 -20.65 41.36 51.92
C GLY A 112 -21.54 42.34 51.17
N GLY A 113 -21.95 42.02 49.94
CA GLY A 113 -22.68 42.96 49.07
C GLY A 113 -23.59 42.28 48.04
N ALA A 114 -24.79 42.84 47.91
CA ALA A 114 -25.97 42.37 47.20
C ALA A 114 -25.80 41.95 45.72
N LEU A 115 -26.57 40.93 45.31
CA LEU A 115 -26.75 40.52 43.92
C LEU A 115 -27.77 41.44 43.23
N THR A 116 -27.28 42.43 42.49
CA THR A 116 -28.05 43.24 41.53
C THR A 116 -27.36 43.11 40.16
N GLY A 117 -27.82 42.42 39.12
CA GLY A 117 -28.97 41.57 38.81
C GLY A 117 -28.84 41.18 37.31
N ARG A 118 -29.68 40.26 36.81
CA ARG A 118 -30.09 40.19 35.37
C ARG A 118 -31.59 39.93 35.18
N PHE A 119 -32.38 39.98 36.24
CA PHE A 119 -33.85 39.78 36.20
C PHE A 119 -34.60 40.76 37.11
N SER A 120 -34.24 42.05 37.04
CA SER A 120 -35.04 43.12 37.63
C SER A 120 -35.65 43.98 36.53
N SER A 121 -36.79 43.55 36.01
CA SER A 121 -37.76 44.40 35.30
C SER A 121 -39.18 43.89 35.60
N VAL A 122 -40.08 44.86 35.76
CA VAL A 122 -41.31 44.87 36.57
C VAL A 122 -42.50 44.08 35.96
N ARG A 123 -43.42 43.61 36.80
CA ARG A 123 -44.69 42.94 36.43
C ARG A 123 -45.67 43.89 35.72
N VAL A 124 -46.47 43.40 34.77
CA VAL A 124 -47.81 43.95 34.46
C VAL A 124 -48.77 42.80 34.10
N ASN A 125 -49.87 42.67 34.84
CA ASN A 125 -51.02 41.77 34.59
C ASN A 125 -52.01 42.43 33.59
N PRO A 126 -52.87 41.64 32.95
CA PRO A 126 -54.31 41.77 33.21
C PRO A 126 -54.88 40.61 34.04
#